data_AF-A0A496UW71-F1
#
_entry.id   AF-A0A496UW71-F1
#
_cell.length_a   1.000
_cell.length_b   1.000
_cell.length_c   1.000
_cell.angle_alpha   90.00
_cell.angle_beta   90.00
_cell.angle_gamma   90.00
#
_symmetry.space_group_name_H-M   'P 1'
#
loop_
_entity.id
_entity.type
_entity.pdbx_description
1 polymer ?
#
loop_
_entity_poly.entity_id
_entity_poly.type
_entity_poly.pdbx_seq_one_letter_code
_entity_poly.pdbx_strand_id
1 'polypeptide(L)'
;MTRTTVILTALMVCALVFAGLLAGCTSDLPNELGHDLGIITMDTVLAPLSMETITQFSALDVTDPEVPYGSLQTLYLGTQGGNTSSMLVNFDFGDVFSDEFPEELFTSENIQTVNFSLTMLDFYGNKRFTTSDGDTLEVIEPVGIHYWISVLDAPFDTTSTAPVAIPPHGLAIFQDQEGNRGKEPLLPLDKNLFLQWVASGEIIGFLIEAGPGSDPGLVGYAARELTFYSQLEAIGAGTVVAPDFVVNFVSEEVNYQMPPMADISTFHELRTAPTDPVDGMMFRTGLRSYLALLFDLSDLPANSYINRAALRVMSEPDSSFGTLTTLQISEMDSLDFTNPATSMTVDELDRALEPTATLSSVDPYQVEIIEFNVTDYVQRRINNVYTGRRGLAITADEAFFGANFGVPPDFYFNVFRLFGTNAPDSLLPQLRITYSLVDEVNGGTP
;
A
#
# COMPACT_ATOMS: atom_id res chain seq x y z
N MET A 1 24.03 -39.97 54.14
CA MET A 1 22.98 -40.93 53.77
C MET A 1 21.64 -40.20 53.79
N THR A 2 20.91 -39.98 52.69
CA THR A 2 21.17 -40.18 51.26
C THR A 2 20.15 -39.28 50.57
N ARG A 3 20.61 -38.30 49.79
CA ARG A 3 19.80 -37.46 48.87
C ARG A 3 19.19 -38.26 47.70
N THR A 4 19.31 -39.58 47.73
CA THR A 4 18.84 -40.53 46.73
C THR A 4 17.36 -40.91 46.90
N THR A 5 16.76 -40.69 48.08
CA THR A 5 15.40 -41.17 48.38
C THR A 5 14.29 -40.23 47.87
N VAL A 6 14.55 -38.93 47.73
CA VAL A 6 13.52 -37.96 47.29
C VAL A 6 13.32 -37.97 45.76
N ILE A 7 14.36 -38.34 45.01
CA ILE A 7 14.30 -38.45 43.54
C ILE A 7 13.54 -39.72 43.11
N LEU A 8 13.59 -40.81 43.89
CA LEU A 8 12.85 -42.05 43.57
C LEU A 8 11.33 -41.89 43.76
N THR A 9 10.87 -41.09 44.73
CA THR A 9 9.42 -40.93 44.97
C THR A 9 8.76 -40.04 43.91
N ALA A 10 9.46 -39.04 43.38
CA ALA A 10 8.93 -38.18 42.31
C ALA A 10 8.88 -38.89 40.95
N LEU A 11 9.86 -39.77 40.65
CA LEU A 11 9.85 -40.59 39.43
C LEU A 11 8.77 -41.68 39.43
N MET A 12 8.43 -42.24 40.61
CA MET A 12 7.36 -43.24 40.71
C MET A 12 5.95 -42.65 40.51
N VAL A 13 5.72 -41.39 40.90
CA VAL A 13 4.42 -40.73 40.71
C VAL A 13 4.23 -40.33 39.23
N CYS A 14 5.27 -39.89 38.53
CA CYS A 14 5.18 -39.60 37.10
C CYS A 14 5.00 -40.86 36.23
N ALA A 15 5.57 -42.01 36.62
CA ALA A 15 5.39 -43.27 35.90
C ALA A 15 3.97 -43.86 36.06
N LEU A 16 3.32 -43.65 37.22
CA LEU A 16 1.95 -44.12 37.47
C LEU A 16 0.89 -43.26 36.75
N VAL A 17 1.15 -41.98 36.52
CA VAL A 17 0.28 -41.11 35.72
C VAL A 17 0.40 -41.44 34.21
N PHE A 18 1.59 -41.85 33.74
CA PHE A 18 1.76 -42.29 32.34
C PHE A 18 1.20 -43.69 32.05
N ALA A 19 1.20 -44.60 33.03
CA ALA A 19 0.61 -45.94 32.86
C ALA A 19 -0.94 -45.93 32.92
N GLY A 20 -1.55 -44.94 33.59
CA GLY A 20 -3.01 -44.77 33.64
C GLY A 20 -3.63 -44.17 32.37
N LEU A 21 -2.85 -43.43 31.57
CA LEU A 21 -3.32 -42.82 30.31
C LEU A 21 -3.16 -43.73 29.08
N LEU A 22 -2.51 -44.88 29.22
CA LEU A 22 -2.36 -45.89 28.15
C LEU A 22 -3.23 -47.15 28.37
N ALA A 23 -4.07 -47.19 29.39
CA ALA A 23 -4.98 -48.28 29.68
C ALA A 23 -6.44 -47.79 29.80
N GLY A 24 -6.90 -47.12 28.75
CA GLY A 24 -8.30 -46.78 28.51
C GLY A 24 -8.85 -47.47 27.26
N CYS A 25 -8.38 -48.70 26.97
CA CYS A 25 -9.08 -49.61 26.06
C CYS A 25 -10.19 -50.29 26.87
N THR A 26 -11.40 -49.71 26.88
CA THR A 26 -12.58 -50.56 27.04
C THR A 26 -12.72 -51.35 25.76
N SER A 27 -12.43 -52.64 25.83
CA SER A 27 -12.73 -53.60 24.78
C SER A 27 -14.23 -53.75 24.69
N ASP A 28 -14.89 -52.85 23.97
CA ASP A 28 -16.12 -53.25 23.30
C ASP A 28 -15.71 -54.27 22.23
N LEU A 29 -16.44 -55.38 22.18
CA LEU A 29 -16.36 -56.33 21.06
C LEU A 29 -16.44 -55.50 19.76
N PRO A 30 -15.67 -55.84 18.70
CA PRO A 30 -15.75 -55.09 17.46
C PRO A 30 -17.20 -55.14 17.00
N ASN A 31 -17.92 -54.03 17.14
CA ASN A 31 -19.19 -53.86 16.50
C ASN A 31 -18.91 -54.05 15.01
N GLU A 32 -19.65 -54.94 14.37
CA GLU A 32 -19.67 -55.12 12.91
C GLU A 32 -20.26 -53.89 12.18
N LEU A 33 -20.07 -52.68 12.73
CA LEU A 33 -20.33 -51.40 12.08
C LEU A 33 -19.15 -51.08 11.17
N GLY A 34 -19.13 -51.74 10.01
CA GLY A 34 -18.10 -51.50 9.00
C GLY A 34 -18.03 -52.56 7.91
N HIS A 35 -18.71 -53.70 8.07
CA HIS A 35 -18.70 -54.74 7.03
C HIS A 35 -19.63 -54.43 5.84
N ASP A 36 -20.52 -53.43 6.01
CA ASP A 36 -21.32 -52.81 4.95
C ASP A 36 -21.02 -51.30 4.79
N LEU A 37 -19.83 -50.83 5.20
CA LEU A 37 -19.29 -49.61 4.62
C LEU A 37 -18.86 -49.95 3.19
N GLY A 38 -19.86 -50.02 2.31
CA GLY A 38 -19.64 -49.96 0.89
C GLY A 38 -18.65 -48.84 0.66
N ILE A 39 -17.61 -49.13 -0.11
CA ILE A 39 -16.79 -48.09 -0.70
C ILE A 39 -17.79 -47.26 -1.51
N ILE A 40 -18.28 -46.17 -0.92
CA ILE A 40 -18.98 -45.14 -1.66
C ILE A 40 -17.86 -44.50 -2.46
N THR A 41 -17.61 -45.07 -3.63
CA THR A 41 -17.02 -44.33 -4.73
C THR A 41 -17.97 -43.15 -4.91
N MET A 42 -17.64 -42.03 -4.27
CA MET A 42 -18.24 -40.75 -4.59
C MET A 42 -17.79 -40.48 -6.02
N ASP A 43 -18.64 -40.81 -6.97
CA ASP A 43 -18.57 -40.32 -8.34
C ASP A 43 -19.01 -38.85 -8.30
N THR A 44 -18.24 -38.01 -7.61
CA THR A 44 -18.44 -36.56 -7.60
C THR A 44 -17.92 -36.05 -8.93
N VAL A 45 -18.83 -35.83 -9.87
CA VAL A 45 -18.54 -35.01 -11.03
C VAL A 45 -18.34 -33.58 -10.50
N LEU A 46 -17.10 -33.24 -10.14
CA LEU A 46 -16.71 -31.87 -9.84
C LEU A 46 -16.83 -31.08 -11.14
N ALA A 47 -17.97 -30.41 -11.34
CA ALA A 47 -18.18 -29.53 -12.47
C ALA A 47 -17.56 -28.16 -12.14
N PRO A 48 -16.50 -27.71 -12.85
CA PRO A 48 -16.00 -26.37 -12.66
C PRO A 48 -16.99 -25.37 -13.27
N LEU A 49 -17.64 -24.55 -12.45
CA LEU A 49 -18.22 -23.31 -12.96
C LEU A 49 -17.07 -22.30 -13.03
N SER A 50 -16.66 -21.95 -14.25
CA SER A 50 -15.56 -21.03 -14.50
C SER A 50 -16.00 -19.86 -15.34
N MET A 51 -16.98 -19.12 -14.84
CA MET A 51 -17.21 -17.71 -15.12
C MET A 51 -18.48 -17.31 -14.38
N GLU A 52 -18.39 -16.42 -13.42
CA GLU A 52 -19.55 -15.61 -13.05
C GLU A 52 -19.32 -14.19 -13.54
N THR A 53 -20.34 -13.65 -14.17
CA THR A 53 -20.27 -12.29 -14.71
C THR A 53 -20.37 -11.31 -13.54
N ILE A 54 -19.41 -10.39 -13.45
CA ILE A 54 -19.49 -9.25 -12.55
C ILE A 54 -20.72 -8.43 -12.98
N THR A 55 -21.73 -8.37 -12.12
CA THR A 55 -23.00 -7.67 -12.41
C THR A 55 -23.04 -6.26 -11.86
N GLN A 56 -22.20 -5.97 -10.87
CA GLN A 56 -22.01 -4.64 -10.32
C GLN A 56 -20.56 -4.48 -9.92
N PHE A 57 -20.03 -3.30 -10.20
CA PHE A 57 -18.66 -2.90 -9.96
C PHE A 57 -18.68 -1.46 -9.45
N SER A 58 -17.90 -1.16 -8.41
CA SER A 58 -17.69 0.20 -7.94
C SER A 58 -16.29 0.35 -7.36
N ALA A 59 -15.68 1.51 -7.63
CA ALA A 59 -14.67 2.06 -6.73
C ALA A 59 -15.41 2.57 -5.47
N LEU A 60 -14.92 2.17 -4.31
CA LEU A 60 -15.37 2.62 -3.01
C LEU A 60 -14.39 3.68 -2.52
N ASP A 61 -14.77 4.94 -2.61
CA ASP A 61 -13.94 6.01 -2.07
C ASP A 61 -14.23 6.15 -0.58
N VAL A 62 -13.20 6.00 0.25
CA VAL A 62 -13.32 6.06 1.70
C VAL A 62 -12.70 7.34 2.19
N THR A 63 -13.46 8.10 2.97
CA THR A 63 -13.00 9.34 3.59
C THR A 63 -12.66 9.08 5.04
N ASP A 64 -11.47 9.48 5.46
CA ASP A 64 -11.16 9.60 6.88
C ASP A 64 -11.56 11.01 7.33
N PRO A 65 -12.54 11.18 8.24
CA PRO A 65 -12.91 12.51 8.73
C PRO A 65 -11.77 13.18 9.52
N GLU A 66 -10.83 12.39 10.05
CA GLU A 66 -9.65 12.87 10.76
C GLU A 66 -8.50 13.19 9.77
N VAL A 67 -8.46 12.51 8.62
CA VAL A 67 -7.53 12.76 7.51
C VAL A 67 -8.30 12.94 6.19
N PRO A 68 -8.89 14.12 5.94
CA PRO A 68 -9.79 14.30 4.79
C PRO A 68 -9.10 14.02 3.46
N TYR A 69 -9.81 13.47 2.46
CA TYR A 69 -9.26 13.13 1.13
C TYR A 69 -8.46 14.26 0.45
N GLY A 70 -8.74 15.52 0.81
CA GLY A 70 -8.03 16.71 0.34
C GLY A 70 -6.71 17.04 1.06
N SER A 71 -6.34 16.34 2.14
CA SER A 71 -5.07 16.51 2.86
C SER A 71 -3.93 15.69 2.23
N LEU A 72 -4.22 14.74 1.34
CA LEU A 72 -3.25 13.93 0.61
C LEU A 72 -2.68 14.67 -0.62
N GLN A 73 -2.40 15.96 -0.47
CA GLN A 73 -1.73 16.76 -1.50
C GLN A 73 -0.25 16.49 -1.47
N THR A 74 0.08 15.24 -1.74
CA THR A 74 1.38 14.73 -1.46
C THR A 74 1.93 14.12 -2.73
N LEU A 75 3.18 14.45 -2.99
CA LEU A 75 3.93 14.00 -4.14
C LEU A 75 4.35 12.56 -3.94
N TYR A 76 4.14 11.74 -4.96
CA TYR A 76 4.61 10.36 -4.98
C TYR A 76 5.88 10.21 -5.80
N LEU A 77 7.02 9.88 -5.15
CA LEU A 77 8.23 9.46 -5.86
C LEU A 77 8.36 7.93 -5.85
N GLY A 78 8.48 7.33 -7.03
CA GLY A 78 8.48 5.88 -7.20
C GLY A 78 8.81 5.45 -8.62
N THR A 79 8.85 4.13 -8.85
CA THR A 79 9.14 3.54 -10.16
C THR A 79 8.07 2.52 -10.55
N GLN A 80 7.77 2.41 -11.85
CA GLN A 80 6.76 1.53 -12.43
C GLN A 80 7.18 1.10 -13.85
N GLY A 81 7.32 -0.21 -14.09
CA GLY A 81 7.51 -0.73 -15.46
C GLY A 81 8.70 -0.10 -16.21
N GLY A 82 9.73 0.36 -15.49
CA GLY A 82 10.88 1.10 -16.04
C GLY A 82 10.70 2.61 -16.17
N ASN A 83 9.54 3.16 -15.79
CA ASN A 83 9.29 4.60 -15.66
C ASN A 83 9.51 5.04 -14.21
N THR A 84 10.02 6.25 -14.01
CA THR A 84 10.25 6.85 -12.69
C THR A 84 9.39 8.10 -12.59
N SER A 85 8.70 8.30 -11.46
CA SER A 85 8.10 9.59 -11.18
C SER A 85 9.17 10.56 -10.71
N SER A 86 9.02 11.81 -11.14
CA SER A 86 10.00 12.83 -10.88
C SER A 86 9.32 14.16 -10.54
N MET A 87 10.08 15.06 -9.97
CA MET A 87 9.69 16.45 -9.79
C MET A 87 10.63 17.31 -10.61
N LEU A 88 10.07 18.25 -11.37
CA LEU A 88 10.85 19.29 -12.02
C LEU A 88 10.64 20.57 -11.23
N VAL A 89 11.73 21.23 -10.87
CA VAL A 89 11.69 22.50 -10.14
C VAL A 89 12.59 23.53 -10.77
N ASN A 90 12.21 24.78 -10.69
CA ASN A 90 13.01 25.92 -11.11
C ASN A 90 13.28 26.82 -9.92
N PHE A 91 14.52 27.25 -9.76
CA PHE A 91 14.93 28.25 -8.77
C PHE A 91 15.44 29.49 -9.49
N ASP A 92 14.99 30.67 -9.04
CA ASP A 92 15.39 31.95 -9.62
C ASP A 92 16.55 32.55 -8.81
N PHE A 93 17.77 32.44 -9.32
CA PHE A 93 18.95 32.98 -8.64
C PHE A 93 19.12 34.49 -8.83
N GLY A 94 18.25 35.15 -9.60
CA GLY A 94 18.32 36.60 -9.87
C GLY A 94 17.86 37.47 -8.70
N ASP A 95 17.11 36.92 -7.74
CA ASP A 95 16.50 37.66 -6.61
C ASP A 95 16.97 37.12 -5.24
N VAL A 96 18.22 36.63 -5.18
CA VAL A 96 18.78 36.02 -3.96
C VAL A 96 19.14 37.05 -2.90
N PHE A 97 19.51 38.27 -3.33
CA PHE A 97 20.00 39.31 -2.42
C PHE A 97 18.87 40.16 -1.87
N SER A 98 18.90 40.41 -0.56
CA SER A 98 17.96 41.30 0.12
C SER A 98 18.65 42.12 1.21
N ASP A 99 17.91 43.02 1.85
CA ASP A 99 18.42 43.77 3.02
C ASP A 99 18.82 42.84 4.18
N GLU A 100 18.15 41.68 4.30
CA GLU A 100 18.43 40.66 5.32
C GLU A 100 19.57 39.73 4.90
N PHE A 101 19.69 39.43 3.61
CA PHE A 101 20.72 38.57 3.03
C PHE A 101 21.49 39.32 1.94
N PRO A 102 22.41 40.23 2.32
CA PRO A 102 23.12 41.04 1.35
C PRO A 102 24.20 40.23 0.62
N GLU A 103 24.64 40.73 -0.54
CA GLU A 103 25.58 40.04 -1.44
C GLU A 103 26.88 39.61 -0.73
N GLU A 104 27.35 40.38 0.25
CA GLU A 104 28.57 40.07 1.00
C GLU A 104 28.50 38.75 1.78
N LEU A 105 27.30 38.27 2.12
CA LEU A 105 27.12 36.95 2.76
C LEU A 105 27.34 35.79 1.79
N PHE A 106 27.11 35.99 0.50
CA PHE A 106 27.20 34.96 -0.54
C PHE A 106 28.63 34.81 -1.06
N THR A 107 29.55 34.46 -0.15
CA THR A 107 30.95 34.14 -0.46
C THR A 107 31.30 32.75 0.06
N SER A 108 32.34 32.12 -0.50
CA SER A 108 32.74 30.77 -0.05
C SER A 108 33.21 30.76 1.40
N GLU A 109 33.72 31.88 1.91
CA GLU A 109 34.16 32.06 3.29
C GLU A 109 32.99 32.23 4.26
N ASN A 110 31.93 32.93 3.84
CA ASN A 110 30.79 33.25 4.69
C ASN A 110 29.71 32.16 4.67
N ILE A 111 29.62 31.37 3.61
CA ILE A 111 28.72 30.21 3.55
C ILE A 111 29.35 29.04 4.32
N GLN A 112 28.65 28.52 5.34
CA GLN A 112 29.04 27.33 6.08
C GLN A 112 28.62 26.06 5.35
N THR A 113 27.37 25.96 4.89
CA THR A 113 26.85 24.84 4.11
C THR A 113 25.77 25.32 3.16
N VAL A 114 25.66 24.69 1.99
CA VAL A 114 24.48 24.75 1.13
C VAL A 114 23.88 23.36 1.14
N ASN A 115 22.60 23.26 1.48
CA ASN A 115 21.90 21.99 1.42
C ASN A 115 20.66 22.14 0.54
N PHE A 116 20.31 21.09 -0.18
CA PHE A 116 18.99 20.93 -0.76
C PHE A 116 18.13 20.10 0.20
N SER A 117 16.95 20.59 0.54
CA SER A 117 16.00 19.95 1.43
C SER A 117 14.76 19.52 0.65
N LEU A 118 14.13 18.43 1.07
CA LEU A 118 12.79 18.05 0.64
C LEU A 118 11.98 17.67 1.88
N THR A 119 10.96 18.45 2.22
CA THR A 119 10.08 18.11 3.35
C THR A 119 9.27 16.85 3.04
N MET A 120 9.38 15.88 3.94
CA MET A 120 8.65 14.61 3.93
C MET A 120 7.52 14.66 4.94
N LEU A 121 6.56 13.75 4.79
CA LEU A 121 5.54 13.54 5.81
C LEU A 121 6.15 13.00 7.11
N ASP A 122 5.56 13.42 8.24
CA ASP A 122 6.00 13.11 9.60
C ASP A 122 6.27 11.63 9.84
N PHE A 123 5.44 10.79 9.25
CA PHE A 123 5.51 9.34 9.40
C PHE A 123 6.74 8.70 8.76
N TYR A 124 7.39 9.35 7.79
CA TYR A 124 8.67 8.90 7.23
C TYR A 124 9.88 9.35 8.05
N GLY A 125 9.80 10.54 8.64
CA GLY A 125 10.89 11.10 9.43
C GLY A 125 11.00 10.51 10.84
N ASN A 126 9.90 9.96 11.38
CA ASN A 126 9.81 9.52 12.76
C ASN A 126 9.61 8.01 12.89
N LYS A 127 10.42 7.37 13.75
CA LYS A 127 10.22 5.96 14.16
C LYS A 127 8.91 5.73 14.91
N ARG A 128 8.31 6.80 15.44
CA ARG A 128 7.07 6.76 16.21
C ARG A 128 6.20 7.91 15.78
N PHE A 129 4.98 7.63 15.39
CA PHE A 129 3.98 8.65 15.15
C PHE A 129 2.72 8.29 15.93
N THR A 130 2.01 9.32 16.36
CA THR A 130 0.75 9.18 17.09
C THR A 130 -0.35 9.29 16.05
N THR A 131 -1.17 8.26 15.92
CA THR A 131 -2.38 8.31 15.10
C THR A 131 -3.33 9.35 15.67
N SER A 132 -4.32 9.74 14.88
CA SER A 132 -5.40 10.64 15.31
C SER A 132 -6.16 10.13 16.54
N ASP A 133 -6.25 8.81 16.72
CA ASP A 133 -6.80 8.14 17.91
C ASP A 133 -5.93 8.25 19.18
N GLY A 134 -4.73 8.82 19.06
CA GLY A 134 -3.77 8.94 20.17
C GLY A 134 -2.87 7.71 20.36
N ASP A 135 -2.98 6.70 19.50
CA ASP A 135 -2.15 5.51 19.56
C ASP A 135 -0.78 5.80 18.96
N THR A 136 0.29 5.45 19.68
CA THR A 136 1.65 5.56 19.15
C THR A 136 2.00 4.30 18.38
N LEU A 137 2.09 4.40 17.06
CA LEU A 137 2.63 3.35 16.21
C LEU A 137 4.15 3.49 16.14
N GLU A 138 4.86 2.37 16.28
CA GLU A 138 6.31 2.31 16.14
C GLU A 138 6.66 1.58 14.84
N VAL A 139 7.30 2.29 13.91
CA VAL A 139 7.85 1.68 12.70
C VAL A 139 9.20 1.07 13.06
N ILE A 140 9.28 -0.25 12.95
CA ILE A 140 10.42 -1.08 13.41
C ILE A 140 11.72 -0.65 12.71
N GLU A 141 11.65 -0.24 11.44
CA GLU A 141 12.74 0.37 10.68
C GLU A 141 12.23 1.60 9.92
N PRO A 142 12.84 2.79 10.07
CA PRO A 142 12.47 3.95 9.29
C PRO A 142 12.80 3.69 7.81
N VAL A 143 11.86 4.07 6.95
CA VAL A 143 11.89 3.91 5.50
C VAL A 143 13.18 4.50 4.93
N GLY A 144 13.88 3.73 4.10
CA GLY A 144 15.07 4.20 3.41
C GLY A 144 14.63 5.07 2.23
N ILE A 145 14.84 6.38 2.31
CA ILE A 145 14.46 7.31 1.25
C ILE A 145 15.72 7.90 0.63
N HIS A 146 15.90 7.65 -0.67
CA HIS A 146 17.01 8.16 -1.44
C HIS A 146 16.47 9.00 -2.60
N TYR A 147 17.20 10.04 -2.99
CA TYR A 147 16.82 10.84 -4.14
C TYR A 147 18.01 11.13 -5.03
N TRP A 148 17.71 11.23 -6.31
CA TRP A 148 18.60 11.71 -7.35
C TRP A 148 18.18 13.09 -7.75
N ILE A 149 19.15 14.00 -7.80
CA ILE A 149 18.94 15.37 -8.26
C ILE A 149 19.87 15.62 -9.44
N SER A 150 19.27 16.01 -10.56
CA SER A 150 19.98 16.38 -11.77
C SER A 150 19.67 17.83 -12.12
N VAL A 151 20.69 18.58 -12.50
CA VAL A 151 20.52 19.93 -13.06
C VAL A 151 20.07 19.79 -14.52
N LEU A 152 19.07 20.56 -14.92
CA LEU A 152 18.58 20.62 -16.28
C LEU A 152 19.40 21.61 -17.12
N ASP A 153 19.50 21.36 -18.43
CA ASP A 153 20.18 22.28 -19.35
C ASP A 153 19.44 23.61 -19.53
N ALA A 154 18.12 23.61 -19.29
CA ALA A 154 17.27 24.80 -19.23
C ALA A 154 16.08 24.57 -18.28
N PRO A 155 15.44 25.63 -17.78
CA PRO A 155 14.25 25.52 -16.91
C PRO A 155 13.15 24.65 -17.52
N PHE A 156 12.70 23.64 -16.78
CA PHE A 156 11.73 22.61 -17.22
C PHE A 156 12.07 21.87 -18.53
N ASP A 157 13.32 21.89 -18.99
CA ASP A 157 13.72 21.14 -20.18
C ASP A 157 13.93 19.66 -19.84
N THR A 158 12.94 18.85 -20.18
CA THR A 158 12.97 17.38 -20.03
C THR A 158 13.53 16.67 -21.26
N THR A 159 13.88 17.40 -22.33
CA THR A 159 14.28 16.78 -23.60
C THR A 159 15.74 16.33 -23.60
N SER A 160 16.55 16.81 -22.66
CA SER A 160 17.94 16.38 -22.48
C SER A 160 18.11 15.18 -21.54
N THR A 161 17.06 14.74 -20.84
CA THR A 161 17.12 13.69 -19.80
C THR A 161 16.52 12.35 -20.23
N ALA A 162 16.73 11.91 -21.47
CA ALA A 162 16.68 10.47 -21.77
C ALA A 162 17.78 9.76 -20.94
N PRO A 163 17.74 8.43 -20.67
CA PRO A 163 18.80 7.72 -19.95
C PRO A 163 20.03 7.56 -20.87
N VAL A 164 20.59 8.69 -21.29
CA VAL A 164 21.79 8.82 -22.08
C VAL A 164 22.80 9.40 -21.12
N ALA A 165 23.58 8.50 -20.51
CA ALA A 165 24.75 8.78 -19.69
C ALA A 165 24.55 9.90 -18.66
N ILE A 166 24.43 9.51 -17.38
CA ILE A 166 24.63 10.35 -16.18
C ILE A 166 25.28 11.69 -16.58
N PRO A 167 24.57 12.83 -16.47
CA PRO A 167 25.14 14.11 -16.83
C PRO A 167 26.55 14.23 -16.23
N PRO A 168 27.53 14.78 -16.94
CA PRO A 168 28.91 14.90 -16.43
C PRO A 168 29.02 15.65 -15.09
N HIS A 169 27.91 16.23 -14.61
CA HIS A 169 27.73 16.88 -13.32
C HIS A 169 26.57 16.28 -12.49
N GLY A 170 26.42 14.95 -12.46
CA GLY A 170 25.51 14.29 -11.50
C GLY A 170 25.87 14.72 -10.08
N LEU A 171 25.00 15.52 -9.45
CA LEU A 171 25.36 16.28 -8.25
C LEU A 171 25.54 15.41 -7.01
N ALA A 172 25.00 14.20 -6.98
CA ALA A 172 25.50 13.06 -6.20
C ALA A 172 24.51 11.89 -6.18
N ILE A 173 25.04 10.71 -5.86
CA ILE A 173 24.31 9.61 -5.25
C ILE A 173 24.55 9.75 -3.74
N PHE A 174 23.55 10.11 -2.95
CA PHE A 174 23.69 10.08 -1.49
C PHE A 174 22.80 8.98 -0.90
N GLN A 175 23.48 8.03 -0.24
CA GLN A 175 22.88 7.18 0.76
C GLN A 175 22.76 8.01 2.03
N ASP A 176 21.57 8.13 2.61
CA ASP A 176 21.43 8.65 3.98
C ASP A 176 22.33 7.77 4.88
N GLN A 177 23.44 8.35 5.36
CA GLN A 177 24.33 7.69 6.30
C GLN A 177 23.79 7.93 7.71
N GLU A 178 22.83 7.09 8.13
CA GLU A 178 22.40 6.80 9.50
C GLU A 178 22.09 7.99 10.46
N GLY A 179 22.19 9.25 10.04
CA GLY A 179 22.31 10.40 10.93
C GLY A 179 21.41 11.60 10.61
N ASN A 180 20.87 11.72 9.40
CA ASN A 180 19.93 12.78 9.02
C ASN A 180 18.47 12.29 9.01
N ARG A 181 18.13 11.45 9.99
CA ARG A 181 16.76 10.96 10.21
C ARG A 181 15.91 12.07 10.81
N GLY A 182 15.18 12.78 9.95
CA GLY A 182 14.24 13.84 10.30
C GLY A 182 13.26 14.11 9.15
N LYS A 183 12.27 14.98 9.39
CA LYS A 183 11.23 15.36 8.39
C LYS A 183 11.80 16.01 7.12
N GLU A 184 13.06 16.41 7.14
CA GLU A 184 13.74 17.18 6.09
C GLU A 184 15.16 16.63 5.89
N PRO A 185 15.36 15.63 5.02
CA PRO A 185 16.69 15.19 4.63
C PRO A 185 17.44 16.33 3.94
N LEU A 186 18.55 16.76 4.53
CA LEU A 186 19.44 17.79 3.97
C LEU A 186 20.54 17.16 3.10
N LEU A 187 20.50 17.45 1.80
CA LEU A 187 21.50 17.05 0.82
C LEU A 187 22.59 18.11 0.70
N PRO A 188 23.83 17.86 1.14
CA PRO A 188 24.90 18.83 0.98
C PRO A 188 25.23 19.05 -0.49
N LEU A 189 25.40 20.31 -0.88
CA LEU A 189 25.80 20.73 -2.22
C LEU A 189 27.14 21.45 -2.19
N ASP A 190 27.84 21.42 -3.33
CA ASP A 190 29.07 22.17 -3.49
C ASP A 190 28.79 23.68 -3.47
N LYS A 191 29.42 24.38 -2.53
CA LYS A 191 29.26 25.84 -2.37
C LYS A 191 29.65 26.62 -3.60
N ASN A 192 30.71 26.21 -4.30
CA ASN A 192 31.19 26.92 -5.48
C ASN A 192 30.20 26.79 -6.62
N LEU A 193 29.58 25.61 -6.77
CA LEU A 193 28.52 25.43 -7.76
C LEU A 193 27.31 26.31 -7.45
N PHE A 194 26.86 26.33 -6.19
CA PHE A 194 25.77 27.23 -5.77
C PHE A 194 26.12 28.70 -6.04
N LEU A 195 27.32 29.13 -5.67
CA LEU A 195 27.79 30.51 -5.92
C LEU A 195 27.91 30.83 -7.41
N GLN A 196 28.19 29.85 -8.27
CA GLN A 196 28.15 30.06 -9.73
C GLN A 196 26.72 30.34 -10.20
N TRP A 197 25.72 29.65 -9.67
CA TRP A 197 24.32 29.94 -9.97
C TRP A 197 23.91 31.33 -9.46
N VAL A 198 24.25 31.67 -8.21
CA VAL A 198 24.02 33.01 -7.65
C VAL A 198 24.66 34.09 -8.53
N ALA A 199 25.92 33.91 -8.94
CA ALA A 199 26.62 34.87 -9.79
C ALA A 199 26.05 34.97 -11.21
N SER A 200 25.43 33.89 -11.72
CA SER A 200 24.76 33.91 -13.01
C SER A 200 23.46 34.73 -12.98
N GLY A 201 22.75 34.72 -11.85
CA GLY A 201 21.41 35.29 -11.73
C GLY A 201 20.37 34.64 -12.64
N GLU A 202 20.66 33.45 -13.17
CA GLU A 202 19.77 32.73 -14.08
C GLU A 202 18.77 31.85 -13.32
N ILE A 203 17.69 31.48 -14.01
CA ILE A 203 16.78 30.45 -13.52
C ILE A 203 17.42 29.09 -13.81
N ILE A 204 17.60 28.28 -12.78
CA ILE A 204 18.18 26.93 -12.89
C ILE A 204 17.09 25.89 -12.64
N GLY A 205 16.96 24.95 -13.58
CA GLY A 205 16.03 23.83 -13.48
C GLY A 205 16.69 22.60 -12.84
N PHE A 206 15.91 21.83 -12.08
CA PHE A 206 16.32 20.57 -11.49
C PHE A 206 15.26 19.49 -11.72
N LEU A 207 15.73 18.25 -11.89
CA LEU A 207 14.95 17.03 -11.90
C LEU A 207 15.26 16.25 -10.62
N ILE A 208 14.22 15.88 -9.87
CA ILE A 208 14.31 15.13 -8.61
C ILE A 208 13.59 13.80 -8.80
N GLU A 209 14.28 12.69 -8.55
CA GLU A 209 13.76 11.32 -8.73
C GLU A 209 14.04 10.47 -7.50
N ALA A 210 13.26 9.40 -7.31
CA ALA A 210 13.62 8.36 -6.34
C ALA A 210 14.96 7.71 -6.72
N GLY A 211 15.90 7.67 -5.79
CA GLY A 211 17.21 7.03 -5.97
C GLY A 211 17.14 5.50 -5.77
N PRO A 212 18.12 4.73 -6.27
CA PRO A 212 18.23 3.31 -6.00
C PRO A 212 18.28 3.00 -4.49
N GLY A 213 17.54 1.98 -4.08
CA GLY A 213 17.42 1.59 -2.68
C GLY A 213 16.34 2.36 -1.91
N SER A 214 15.64 3.31 -2.56
CA SER A 214 14.46 3.93 -1.95
C SER A 214 13.34 2.91 -1.85
N ASP A 215 12.65 2.92 -0.71
CA ASP A 215 11.40 2.18 -0.60
C ASP A 215 10.35 2.75 -1.58
N PRO A 216 9.59 1.89 -2.27
CA PRO A 216 8.59 2.34 -3.23
C PRO A 216 7.39 2.99 -2.55
N GLY A 217 6.81 4.01 -3.20
CA GLY A 217 5.63 4.69 -2.70
C GLY A 217 5.93 5.84 -1.73
N LEU A 218 7.10 6.50 -1.87
CA LEU A 218 7.46 7.69 -1.11
C LEU A 218 6.39 8.76 -1.26
N VAL A 219 5.96 9.34 -0.15
CA VAL A 219 5.02 10.45 -0.09
C VAL A 219 5.71 11.72 0.47
N GLY A 220 6.05 12.68 -0.40
CA GLY A 220 6.60 14.01 -0.05
C GLY A 220 5.65 15.14 -0.42
N TYR A 221 6.12 16.38 -0.52
CA TYR A 221 5.29 17.50 -1.01
C TYR A 221 5.86 18.15 -2.27
N ALA A 222 4.98 18.53 -3.21
CA ALA A 222 5.28 19.44 -4.32
C ALA A 222 4.42 20.71 -4.15
N ALA A 223 5.06 21.85 -3.95
CA ALA A 223 4.47 23.08 -3.41
C ALA A 223 3.29 23.61 -4.22
N ARG A 224 3.34 23.60 -5.56
CA ARG A 224 2.28 24.18 -6.39
C ARG A 224 1.10 23.26 -6.66
N GLU A 225 1.22 21.98 -6.34
CA GLU A 225 0.09 21.05 -6.36
C GLU A 225 -0.70 21.11 -5.03
N LEU A 226 -0.17 21.80 -4.02
CA LEU A 226 -0.84 22.07 -2.75
C LEU A 226 -1.94 23.13 -2.94
N THR A 227 -3.19 22.72 -3.06
CA THR A 227 -4.34 23.63 -3.08
C THR A 227 -4.97 23.89 -1.70
N PHE A 228 -4.59 23.13 -0.65
CA PHE A 228 -5.19 23.16 0.69
C PHE A 228 -4.14 23.18 1.83
N TYR A 229 -3.23 24.16 1.79
CA TYR A 229 -2.15 24.32 2.78
C TYR A 229 -2.62 24.34 4.25
N SER A 230 -3.84 24.82 4.52
CA SER A 230 -4.42 24.87 5.88
C SER A 230 -4.82 23.51 6.45
N GLN A 231 -4.74 22.44 5.65
CA GLN A 231 -5.10 21.07 6.04
C GLN A 231 -3.89 20.19 6.31
N LEU A 232 -2.67 20.73 6.15
CA LEU A 232 -1.44 20.03 6.52
C LEU A 232 -1.31 19.97 8.05
N GLU A 233 -0.68 18.90 8.56
CA GLU A 233 -0.31 18.81 9.97
C GLU A 233 0.55 20.01 10.39
N ALA A 234 0.63 20.29 11.69
CA ALA A 234 1.41 21.42 12.20
C ALA A 234 2.90 21.27 11.84
N ILE A 235 3.30 21.96 10.78
CA ILE A 235 4.69 22.02 10.32
C ILE A 235 5.43 23.05 11.17
N GLY A 236 6.72 22.82 11.40
CA GLY A 236 7.57 23.78 12.12
C GLY A 236 7.46 25.17 11.50
N ALA A 237 7.47 26.20 12.34
CA ALA A 237 7.54 27.57 11.83
C ALA A 237 8.83 27.73 11.01
N GLY A 238 8.71 28.19 9.76
CA GLY A 238 9.83 28.31 8.83
C GLY A 238 10.10 27.06 7.97
N THR A 239 9.30 26.00 8.06
CA THR A 239 9.40 24.90 7.08
C THR A 239 8.72 25.28 5.77
N VAL A 240 9.44 25.09 4.68
CA VAL A 240 8.95 25.22 3.30
C VAL A 240 8.41 23.86 2.85
N VAL A 241 7.14 23.79 2.45
CA VAL A 241 6.50 22.56 1.99
C VAL A 241 6.75 22.36 0.49
N ALA A 242 8.03 22.24 0.15
CA ALA A 242 8.56 22.11 -1.21
C ALA A 242 10.00 21.59 -1.13
N PRO A 243 10.64 21.25 -2.27
CA PRO A 243 12.09 21.40 -2.38
C PRO A 243 12.55 22.77 -1.90
N ASP A 244 13.71 22.84 -1.27
CA ASP A 244 14.24 24.12 -0.77
C ASP A 244 15.76 24.10 -0.78
N PHE A 245 16.41 25.24 -1.04
CA PHE A 245 17.82 25.40 -0.67
C PHE A 245 17.93 26.02 0.70
N VAL A 246 18.61 25.33 1.61
CA VAL A 246 18.96 25.82 2.94
C VAL A 246 20.44 26.20 2.97
N VAL A 247 20.71 27.49 3.02
CA VAL A 247 22.06 28.05 3.10
C VAL A 247 22.32 28.52 4.52
N ASN A 248 23.29 27.88 5.19
CA ASN A 248 23.73 28.26 6.52
C ASN A 248 24.98 29.12 6.38
N PHE A 249 25.00 30.29 7.02
CA PHE A 249 26.16 31.19 7.04
C PHE A 249 26.98 30.99 8.32
N VAL A 250 28.26 31.37 8.28
CA VAL A 250 29.20 31.21 9.40
C VAL A 250 28.89 32.18 10.55
N SER A 251 28.40 33.38 10.25
CA SER A 251 28.21 34.47 11.22
C SER A 251 26.77 34.71 11.65
N GLU A 252 25.79 34.12 10.96
CA GLU A 252 24.38 34.41 11.18
C GLU A 252 23.70 33.33 12.00
N GLU A 253 22.78 33.74 12.88
CA GLU A 253 21.90 32.82 13.61
C GLU A 253 20.69 32.35 12.76
N VAL A 254 20.53 32.93 11.56
CA VAL A 254 19.41 32.67 10.64
C VAL A 254 19.95 32.09 9.34
N ASN A 255 19.23 31.10 8.81
CA ASN A 255 19.54 30.44 7.55
C ASN A 255 18.76 31.13 6.41
N TYR A 256 19.37 31.20 5.23
CA TYR A 256 18.64 31.60 4.02
C TYR A 256 17.94 30.38 3.43
N GLN A 257 16.65 30.53 3.15
CA GLN A 257 15.81 29.53 2.50
C GLN A 257 15.38 30.08 1.14
N MET A 258 15.46 29.23 0.12
CA MET A 258 15.15 29.58 -1.26
C MET A 258 14.19 28.53 -1.83
N PRO A 259 12.86 28.73 -1.68
CA PRO A 259 11.88 27.85 -2.29
C PRO A 259 11.95 27.95 -3.83
N PRO A 260 11.50 26.92 -4.56
CA PRO A 260 11.43 26.97 -6.01
C PRO A 260 10.46 28.07 -6.44
N MET A 261 10.84 28.82 -7.47
CA MET A 261 9.92 29.77 -8.09
C MET A 261 8.76 29.05 -8.74
N ALA A 262 8.98 27.82 -9.24
CA ALA A 262 7.99 26.97 -9.87
C ALA A 262 8.39 25.50 -9.76
N ASP A 263 7.42 24.63 -9.54
CA ASP A 263 7.56 23.18 -9.55
C ASP A 263 6.40 22.53 -10.30
N ILE A 264 6.66 21.35 -10.86
CA ILE A 264 5.67 20.43 -11.43
C ILE A 264 6.08 19.01 -11.09
N SER A 265 5.12 18.15 -10.72
CA SER A 265 5.37 16.72 -10.67
C SER A 265 5.16 16.11 -12.06
N THR A 266 5.94 15.10 -12.41
CA THR A 266 5.78 14.34 -13.66
C THR A 266 4.95 13.08 -13.45
N PHE A 267 4.24 12.94 -12.33
CA PHE A 267 3.23 11.89 -12.27
C PHE A 267 2.19 12.26 -13.33
N HIS A 268 2.20 11.55 -14.45
CA HIS A 268 1.05 11.48 -15.34
C HIS A 268 -0.18 11.37 -14.46
N GLU A 269 -1.13 12.32 -14.59
CA GLU A 269 -2.37 12.42 -13.80
C GLU A 269 -2.73 11.07 -13.20
N LEU A 270 -2.78 10.97 -11.86
CA LEU A 270 -3.19 9.76 -11.16
C LEU A 270 -4.42 9.21 -11.88
N ARG A 271 -4.25 8.14 -12.66
CA ARG A 271 -5.33 7.75 -13.58
C ARG A 271 -6.56 7.47 -12.74
N THR A 272 -7.70 7.98 -13.19
CA THR A 272 -8.96 7.70 -12.54
C THR A 272 -9.18 6.19 -12.50
N ALA A 273 -9.75 5.71 -11.40
CA ALA A 273 -10.21 4.33 -11.35
C ALA A 273 -11.12 4.08 -12.56
N PRO A 274 -10.99 2.92 -13.24
CA PRO A 274 -11.92 2.56 -14.31
C PRO A 274 -13.35 2.66 -13.81
N THR A 275 -14.25 3.15 -14.64
CA THR A 275 -15.69 3.21 -14.32
C THR A 275 -16.46 2.01 -14.87
N ASP A 276 -15.82 1.22 -15.75
CA ASP A 276 -16.34 0.00 -16.35
C ASP A 276 -15.36 -1.16 -16.07
N PRO A 277 -15.81 -2.29 -15.48
CA PRO A 277 -14.95 -3.46 -15.24
C PRO A 277 -14.36 -4.08 -16.52
N VAL A 278 -14.89 -3.74 -17.70
CA VAL A 278 -14.31 -4.12 -19.00
C VAL A 278 -12.91 -3.52 -19.18
N ASP A 279 -12.70 -2.30 -18.71
CA ASP A 279 -11.46 -1.53 -18.90
C ASP A 279 -10.38 -1.83 -17.86
N GLY A 280 -10.72 -2.63 -16.84
CA GLY A 280 -9.84 -2.93 -15.72
C GLY A 280 -10.51 -2.67 -14.39
N MET A 281 -9.80 -2.99 -13.32
CA MET A 281 -10.19 -2.66 -11.96
C MET A 281 -9.01 -2.04 -11.24
N MET A 282 -9.29 -1.26 -10.20
CA MET A 282 -8.24 -0.60 -9.44
C MET A 282 -8.63 -0.53 -7.98
N PHE A 283 -7.66 -0.74 -7.10
CA PHE A 283 -7.75 -0.26 -5.74
C PHE A 283 -6.44 0.42 -5.32
N ARG A 284 -6.54 1.33 -4.36
CA ARG A 284 -5.46 2.22 -3.94
C ARG A 284 -5.43 2.35 -2.43
N THR A 285 -4.26 2.14 -1.82
CA THR A 285 -3.96 2.63 -0.47
C THR A 285 -3.55 4.11 -0.57
N GLY A 286 -3.38 4.82 0.54
CA GLY A 286 -3.18 6.27 0.57
C GLY A 286 -4.48 7.02 0.33
N LEU A 287 -5.09 6.86 -0.83
CA LEU A 287 -6.37 7.48 -1.20
C LEU A 287 -7.60 6.67 -0.76
N ARG A 288 -7.40 5.53 -0.08
CA ARG A 288 -8.44 4.58 0.37
C ARG A 288 -9.57 4.41 -0.64
N SER A 289 -9.19 4.07 -1.87
CA SER A 289 -10.12 3.86 -2.99
C SER A 289 -10.14 2.35 -3.25
N TYR A 290 -11.12 1.66 -2.67
CA TYR A 290 -11.20 0.20 -2.65
C TYR A 290 -12.08 -0.35 -3.77
N LEU A 291 -12.02 -1.66 -3.99
CA LEU A 291 -12.76 -2.33 -5.05
C LEU A 291 -13.94 -3.12 -4.47
N ALA A 292 -15.16 -2.89 -4.96
CA ALA A 292 -16.32 -3.72 -4.65
C ALA A 292 -16.90 -4.43 -5.88
N LEU A 293 -17.23 -5.71 -5.72
CA LEU A 293 -17.65 -6.62 -6.77
C LEU A 293 -18.94 -7.37 -6.37
N LEU A 294 -19.89 -7.44 -7.29
CA LEU A 294 -21.07 -8.31 -7.16
C LEU A 294 -21.08 -9.35 -8.28
N PHE A 295 -21.31 -10.61 -7.91
CA PHE A 295 -21.37 -11.74 -8.83
C PHE A 295 -22.81 -12.22 -9.02
N ASP A 296 -23.12 -12.67 -10.23
CA ASP A 296 -24.35 -13.41 -10.51
C ASP A 296 -24.14 -14.91 -10.40
N LEU A 297 -24.72 -15.48 -9.34
CA LEU A 297 -24.70 -16.90 -9.03
C LEU A 297 -25.89 -17.66 -9.67
N SER A 298 -26.64 -17.04 -10.59
CA SER A 298 -27.86 -17.63 -11.15
C SER A 298 -27.64 -18.89 -11.99
N ASP A 299 -26.44 -19.04 -12.55
CA ASP A 299 -26.02 -20.22 -13.32
C ASP A 299 -25.64 -21.41 -12.42
N LEU A 300 -25.52 -21.20 -11.09
CA LEU A 300 -25.28 -22.28 -10.17
C LEU A 300 -26.53 -23.18 -10.06
N PRO A 301 -26.42 -24.50 -10.27
CA PRO A 301 -27.57 -25.38 -10.20
C PRO A 301 -28.27 -25.33 -8.84
N ALA A 302 -29.59 -25.49 -8.85
CA ALA A 302 -30.34 -25.69 -7.61
C ALA A 302 -29.81 -26.91 -6.84
N ASN A 303 -29.83 -26.84 -5.50
CA ASN A 303 -29.30 -27.87 -4.61
C ASN A 303 -27.79 -28.15 -4.78
N SER A 304 -27.01 -27.14 -5.14
CA SER A 304 -25.54 -27.25 -5.14
C SER A 304 -24.98 -27.17 -3.73
N TYR A 305 -24.09 -28.09 -3.39
CA TYR A 305 -23.23 -28.06 -2.21
C TYR A 305 -21.85 -27.53 -2.61
N ILE A 306 -21.45 -26.37 -2.09
CA ILE A 306 -20.19 -25.73 -2.46
C ILE A 306 -19.03 -26.39 -1.72
N ASN A 307 -18.13 -27.03 -2.48
CA ASN A 307 -16.91 -27.63 -1.94
C ASN A 307 -15.79 -26.59 -1.76
N ARG A 308 -15.65 -25.69 -2.75
CA ARG A 308 -14.67 -24.60 -2.73
C ARG A 308 -15.13 -23.48 -3.64
N ALA A 309 -14.97 -22.23 -3.20
CA ALA A 309 -15.03 -21.07 -4.06
C ALA A 309 -13.77 -20.19 -3.88
N ALA A 310 -13.24 -19.69 -4.99
CA ALA A 310 -12.08 -18.81 -4.98
C ALA A 310 -12.30 -17.62 -5.93
N LEU A 311 -12.09 -16.40 -5.42
CA LEU A 311 -12.00 -15.21 -6.25
C LEU A 311 -10.55 -15.06 -6.72
N ARG A 312 -10.35 -15.07 -8.02
CA ARG A 312 -9.05 -14.93 -8.67
C ARG A 312 -9.02 -13.61 -9.43
N VAL A 313 -8.14 -12.71 -9.05
CA VAL A 313 -7.82 -11.48 -9.79
C VAL A 313 -6.34 -11.47 -10.13
N MET A 314 -5.94 -10.63 -11.08
CA MET A 314 -4.56 -10.61 -11.56
C MET A 314 -4.06 -9.18 -11.70
N SER A 315 -2.91 -8.89 -11.10
CA SER A 315 -2.27 -7.58 -11.18
C SER A 315 -1.73 -7.31 -12.58
N GLU A 316 -1.86 -6.06 -13.03
CA GLU A 316 -1.21 -5.52 -14.22
C GLU A 316 0.14 -4.89 -13.83
N PRO A 317 1.25 -5.64 -13.84
CA PRO A 317 2.52 -5.24 -13.21
C PRO A 317 3.11 -3.93 -13.77
N ASP A 318 2.89 -3.66 -15.06
CA ASP A 318 3.43 -2.49 -15.76
C ASP A 318 2.71 -1.20 -15.35
N SER A 319 1.60 -1.33 -14.63
CA SER A 319 0.68 -0.24 -14.32
C SER A 319 0.19 -0.22 -12.85
N SER A 320 0.55 -1.24 -12.07
CA SER A 320 0.54 -1.28 -10.60
C SER A 320 1.86 -0.75 -10.01
N PHE A 321 1.83 -0.25 -8.78
CA PHE A 321 3.04 0.14 -8.03
C PHE A 321 2.76 0.21 -6.53
N GLY A 322 3.82 0.27 -5.71
CA GLY A 322 3.71 0.33 -4.26
C GLY A 322 4.71 -0.59 -3.57
N THR A 323 4.44 -0.95 -2.33
CA THR A 323 5.19 -1.94 -1.54
C THR A 323 4.31 -3.17 -1.26
N LEU A 324 4.89 -4.15 -0.56
CA LEU A 324 4.16 -5.31 -0.04
C LEU A 324 3.06 -4.84 0.91
N THR A 325 1.83 -5.25 0.65
CA THR A 325 0.64 -4.88 1.44
C THR A 325 -0.13 -6.12 1.90
N THR A 326 -1.02 -5.95 2.87
CA THR A 326 -1.99 -6.95 3.26
C THR A 326 -3.33 -6.64 2.62
N LEU A 327 -3.85 -7.55 1.80
CA LEU A 327 -5.16 -7.46 1.19
C LEU A 327 -6.18 -8.23 2.03
N GLN A 328 -7.32 -7.60 2.26
CA GLN A 328 -8.47 -8.21 2.92
C GLN A 328 -9.63 -8.28 1.93
N ILE A 329 -10.29 -9.44 1.88
CA ILE A 329 -11.58 -9.56 1.21
C ILE A 329 -12.69 -9.71 2.26
N SER A 330 -13.75 -8.95 2.07
CA SER A 330 -14.85 -8.83 3.03
C SER A 330 -16.19 -8.82 2.31
N GLU A 331 -17.25 -9.30 2.94
CA GLU A 331 -18.60 -9.18 2.40
C GLU A 331 -19.21 -7.82 2.76
N MET A 332 -19.92 -7.22 1.82
CA MET A 332 -20.58 -5.92 2.01
C MET A 332 -22.00 -5.96 1.42
N ASP A 333 -22.96 -5.20 1.99
CA ASP A 333 -24.27 -5.07 1.35
C ASP A 333 -24.13 -4.38 -0.01
N SER A 334 -24.74 -4.96 -1.05
CA SER A 334 -24.75 -4.40 -2.39
C SER A 334 -25.28 -2.97 -2.46
N LEU A 335 -26.19 -2.60 -1.56
CA LEU A 335 -26.76 -1.26 -1.49
C LEU A 335 -25.71 -0.22 -1.11
N ASP A 336 -24.72 -0.59 -0.30
CA ASP A 336 -23.68 0.31 0.21
C ASP A 336 -22.64 0.64 -0.88
N PHE A 337 -22.60 -0.10 -1.99
CA PHE A 337 -21.70 0.15 -3.13
C PHE A 337 -22.44 0.25 -4.47
N THR A 338 -23.68 0.76 -4.46
CA THR A 338 -24.42 1.11 -5.69
C THR A 338 -23.92 2.41 -6.33
N ASN A 339 -23.85 2.43 -7.66
CA ASN A 339 -23.48 3.60 -8.47
C ASN A 339 -24.59 4.68 -8.33
N PRO A 340 -24.28 5.97 -8.09
CA PRO A 340 -22.96 6.60 -8.17
C PRO A 340 -22.18 6.54 -6.87
N ALA A 341 -20.85 6.43 -7.03
CA ALA A 341 -19.80 6.40 -6.02
C ALA A 341 -20.19 7.11 -4.71
N THR A 342 -20.78 6.35 -3.79
CA THR A 342 -21.02 6.81 -2.44
C THR A 342 -19.67 6.79 -1.75
N SER A 343 -19.16 7.98 -1.40
CA SER A 343 -18.05 8.03 -0.46
C SER A 343 -18.57 7.58 0.91
N MET A 344 -17.81 6.76 1.63
CA MET A 344 -18.15 6.33 2.98
C MET A 344 -17.03 6.67 3.96
N THR A 345 -17.33 6.86 5.23
CA THR A 345 -16.27 7.05 6.23
C THR A 345 -15.57 5.72 6.58
N VAL A 346 -14.38 5.80 7.16
CA VAL A 346 -13.65 4.62 7.68
C VAL A 346 -14.51 3.84 8.69
N ASP A 347 -15.18 4.54 9.62
CA ASP A 347 -16.12 3.92 10.56
C ASP A 347 -17.34 3.27 9.88
N GLU A 348 -17.83 3.87 8.79
CA GLU A 348 -18.92 3.30 8.00
C GLU A 348 -18.47 2.05 7.27
N LEU A 349 -17.25 2.05 6.74
CA LEU A 349 -16.62 0.90 6.11
C LEU A 349 -16.43 -0.25 7.11
N ASP A 350 -15.85 0.01 8.29
CA ASP A 350 -15.69 -1.00 9.35
C ASP A 350 -17.01 -1.65 9.72
N ARG A 351 -18.07 -0.85 9.93
CA ARG A 351 -19.41 -1.35 10.24
C ARG A 351 -20.09 -2.11 9.10
N ALA A 352 -19.75 -1.83 7.86
CA ALA A 352 -20.38 -2.44 6.68
C ALA A 352 -19.76 -3.78 6.29
N LEU A 353 -18.49 -4.01 6.65
CA LEU A 353 -17.70 -5.13 6.18
C LEU A 353 -17.72 -6.32 7.13
N GLU A 354 -17.86 -7.51 6.55
CA GLU A 354 -17.73 -8.79 7.24
C GLU A 354 -16.51 -9.54 6.69
N PRO A 355 -15.40 -9.63 7.45
CA PRO A 355 -14.16 -10.22 6.97
C PRO A 355 -14.33 -11.67 6.49
N THR A 356 -13.78 -12.01 5.33
CA THR A 356 -13.84 -13.37 4.76
C THR A 356 -12.47 -14.02 4.68
N ALA A 357 -11.49 -13.36 4.04
CA ALA A 357 -10.14 -13.91 3.91
C ALA A 357 -9.09 -12.80 3.79
N THR A 358 -7.86 -13.13 4.17
CA THR A 358 -6.73 -12.19 4.19
C THR A 358 -5.56 -12.79 3.42
N LEU A 359 -4.87 -11.98 2.63
CA LEU A 359 -3.59 -12.29 2.00
C LEU A 359 -2.55 -11.26 2.48
N SER A 360 -1.44 -11.73 3.01
CA SER A 360 -0.34 -10.88 3.47
C SER A 360 0.79 -10.82 2.45
N SER A 361 1.55 -9.74 2.43
CA SER A 361 2.76 -9.59 1.60
C SER A 361 2.48 -9.71 0.10
N VAL A 362 1.37 -9.11 -0.34
CA VAL A 362 1.01 -9.07 -1.76
C VAL A 362 1.79 -7.95 -2.44
N ASP A 363 2.53 -8.29 -3.49
CA ASP A 363 3.37 -7.37 -4.25
C ASP A 363 2.60 -6.80 -5.46
N PRO A 364 2.42 -5.48 -5.59
CA PRO A 364 1.75 -4.89 -6.74
C PRO A 364 2.51 -5.11 -8.06
N TYR A 365 3.85 -5.24 -8.04
CA TYR A 365 4.68 -5.35 -9.25
C TYR A 365 4.76 -6.75 -9.84
N GLN A 366 4.39 -7.78 -9.08
CA GLN A 366 4.49 -9.14 -9.58
C GLN A 366 3.24 -9.49 -10.38
N VAL A 367 3.43 -10.16 -11.52
CA VAL A 367 2.33 -10.85 -12.22
C VAL A 367 1.96 -12.05 -11.35
N GLU A 368 1.23 -11.79 -10.28
CA GLU A 368 0.76 -12.80 -9.37
C GLU A 368 -0.74 -12.98 -9.52
N ILE A 369 -1.14 -14.25 -9.43
CA ILE A 369 -2.53 -14.62 -9.26
C ILE A 369 -2.88 -14.29 -7.81
N ILE A 370 -3.71 -13.28 -7.61
CA ILE A 370 -4.24 -12.96 -6.28
C ILE A 370 -5.51 -13.80 -6.12
N GLU A 371 -5.44 -14.86 -5.31
CA GLU A 371 -6.54 -15.80 -5.07
C GLU A 371 -7.04 -15.72 -3.63
N PHE A 372 -8.30 -15.32 -3.44
CA PHE A 372 -8.98 -15.32 -2.15
C PHE A 372 -9.92 -16.52 -2.02
N ASN A 373 -9.87 -17.20 -0.88
CA ASN A 373 -10.87 -18.21 -0.55
C ASN A 373 -12.18 -17.53 -0.11
N VAL A 374 -13.24 -17.69 -0.91
CA VAL A 374 -14.55 -17.07 -0.69
C VAL A 374 -15.66 -18.12 -0.59
N THR A 375 -15.29 -19.34 -0.18
CA THR A 375 -16.22 -20.48 -0.05
C THR A 375 -17.41 -20.12 0.84
N ASP A 376 -17.15 -19.53 2.00
CA ASP A 376 -18.19 -19.18 2.97
C ASP A 376 -19.14 -18.11 2.44
N TYR A 377 -18.63 -17.12 1.68
CA TYR A 377 -19.46 -16.13 0.99
C TYR A 377 -20.45 -16.79 0.04
N VAL A 378 -19.96 -17.66 -0.85
CA VAL A 378 -20.83 -18.36 -1.81
C VAL A 378 -21.86 -19.22 -1.08
N GLN A 379 -21.43 -19.97 -0.04
CA GLN A 379 -22.35 -20.78 0.77
C GLN A 379 -23.44 -19.95 1.45
N ARG A 380 -23.10 -18.80 2.03
CA ARG A 380 -24.07 -17.90 2.66
C ARG A 380 -25.05 -17.30 1.65
N ARG A 381 -24.55 -16.93 0.46
CA ARG A 381 -25.37 -16.37 -0.63
C ARG A 381 -26.40 -17.36 -1.15
N ILE A 382 -26.01 -18.61 -1.43
CA ILE A 382 -26.94 -19.61 -1.98
C ILE A 382 -27.98 -20.08 -0.95
N ASN A 383 -27.61 -20.05 0.34
CA ASN A 383 -28.50 -20.43 1.44
C ASN A 383 -29.38 -19.26 1.92
N ASN A 384 -29.30 -18.09 1.29
CA ASN A 384 -30.03 -16.87 1.69
C ASN A 384 -29.88 -16.53 3.18
N VAL A 385 -28.65 -16.65 3.71
CA VAL A 385 -28.36 -16.38 5.13
C VAL A 385 -28.63 -14.91 5.47
N TYR A 386 -28.38 -14.00 4.52
CA TYR A 386 -28.62 -12.57 4.68
C TYR A 386 -29.93 -12.15 4.04
N THR A 387 -30.58 -11.13 4.62
CA THR A 387 -31.60 -10.35 3.94
C THR A 387 -30.93 -9.42 2.94
N GLY A 388 -31.26 -9.50 1.65
CA GLY A 388 -30.68 -8.64 0.61
C GLY A 388 -29.55 -9.29 -0.19
N ARG A 389 -28.83 -8.50 -0.99
CA ARG A 389 -27.70 -8.96 -1.78
C ARG A 389 -26.39 -8.46 -1.17
N ARG A 390 -25.38 -9.33 -1.10
CA ARG A 390 -24.03 -8.96 -0.67
C ARG A 390 -23.01 -9.21 -1.77
N GLY A 391 -22.06 -8.31 -1.91
CA GLY A 391 -20.88 -8.50 -2.75
C GLY A 391 -19.61 -8.66 -1.92
N LEU A 392 -18.48 -8.58 -2.60
CA LEU A 392 -17.15 -8.68 -2.04
C LEU A 392 -16.43 -7.34 -2.20
N ALA A 393 -15.89 -6.80 -1.12
CA ALA A 393 -14.99 -5.66 -1.13
C ALA A 393 -13.55 -6.13 -0.90
N ILE A 394 -12.61 -5.61 -1.68
CA ILE A 394 -11.17 -5.80 -1.51
C ILE A 394 -10.59 -4.51 -0.94
N THR A 395 -10.16 -4.60 0.32
CA THR A 395 -9.51 -3.51 1.07
C THR A 395 -8.05 -3.86 1.34
N ALA A 396 -7.26 -2.88 1.77
CA ALA A 396 -5.83 -3.07 2.03
C ALA A 396 -5.39 -2.28 3.27
N ASP A 397 -4.61 -2.94 4.12
CA ASP A 397 -3.94 -2.42 5.33
C ASP A 397 -4.82 -1.68 6.36
N GLU A 398 -6.14 -1.80 6.31
CA GLU A 398 -7.01 -1.17 7.30
C GLU A 398 -6.85 -1.78 8.70
N ALA A 399 -6.71 -0.93 9.73
CA ALA A 399 -6.37 -1.34 11.10
C ALA A 399 -7.45 -2.20 11.77
N PHE A 400 -8.72 -1.94 11.48
CA PHE A 400 -9.85 -2.64 12.10
C PHE A 400 -9.96 -4.12 11.72
N PHE A 401 -9.20 -4.60 10.73
CA PHE A 401 -9.14 -6.04 10.41
C PHE A 401 -8.16 -6.83 11.29
N GLY A 402 -7.37 -6.17 12.15
CA GLY A 402 -6.40 -6.85 13.04
C GLY A 402 -5.26 -7.58 12.32
N ALA A 403 -5.23 -7.51 10.99
CA ALA A 403 -4.18 -8.07 10.13
C ALA A 403 -3.08 -7.06 9.81
N ASN A 404 -3.21 -5.81 10.29
CA ASN A 404 -2.25 -4.77 10.01
C ASN A 404 -0.97 -5.02 10.83
N PHE A 405 0.16 -5.21 10.13
CA PHE A 405 1.50 -5.36 10.71
C PHE A 405 2.08 -4.04 11.24
N GLY A 406 1.25 -3.01 11.44
CA GLY A 406 1.61 -1.74 12.07
C GLY A 406 1.82 -0.58 11.11
N VAL A 407 1.40 -0.70 9.84
CA VAL A 407 1.53 0.35 8.83
C VAL A 407 0.14 0.74 8.33
N PRO A 408 -0.38 1.93 8.65
CA PRO A 408 -1.68 2.40 8.18
C PRO A 408 -1.75 2.45 6.64
N PRO A 409 -2.95 2.34 6.04
CA PRO A 409 -3.10 2.40 4.59
C PRO A 409 -2.61 3.73 4.01
N ASP A 410 -2.55 4.80 4.82
CA ASP A 410 -2.12 6.12 4.41
C ASP A 410 -0.59 6.25 4.27
N PHE A 411 0.16 5.29 4.82
CA PHE A 411 1.62 5.34 4.91
C PHE A 411 2.31 5.01 3.58
N TYR A 412 1.76 4.09 2.79
CA TYR A 412 2.26 3.77 1.46
C TYR A 412 1.18 4.03 0.43
N PHE A 413 1.56 4.68 -0.66
CA PHE A 413 0.68 4.77 -1.82
C PHE A 413 0.90 3.58 -2.74
N ASN A 414 0.05 2.57 -2.55
CA ASN A 414 -0.01 1.40 -3.39
C ASN A 414 -1.17 1.56 -4.37
N VAL A 415 -0.92 1.25 -5.62
CA VAL A 415 -1.93 1.15 -6.67
C VAL A 415 -1.88 -0.25 -7.23
N PHE A 416 -2.95 -1.00 -7.02
CA PHE A 416 -3.18 -2.28 -7.66
C PHE A 416 -4.10 -2.06 -8.84
N ARG A 417 -3.57 -2.23 -10.04
CA ARG A 417 -4.40 -2.39 -11.23
C ARG A 417 -4.60 -3.85 -11.49
N LEU A 418 -5.83 -4.21 -11.77
CA LEU A 418 -6.21 -5.57 -12.07
C LEU A 418 -6.81 -5.63 -13.47
N PHE A 419 -6.51 -6.71 -14.18
CA PHE A 419 -7.09 -6.96 -15.48
C PHE A 419 -8.63 -6.96 -15.43
N GLY A 420 -9.24 -6.35 -16.45
CA GLY A 420 -10.70 -6.27 -16.60
C GLY A 420 -11.32 -7.52 -17.21
N THR A 421 -12.64 -7.49 -17.38
CA THR A 421 -13.40 -8.63 -17.95
C THR A 421 -13.16 -8.85 -19.45
N ASN A 422 -12.53 -7.90 -20.15
CA ASN A 422 -12.12 -8.03 -21.56
C ASN A 422 -10.69 -8.57 -21.72
N ALA A 423 -9.99 -8.83 -20.62
CA ALA A 423 -8.66 -9.44 -20.69
C ALA A 423 -8.75 -10.89 -21.20
N PRO A 424 -7.65 -11.46 -21.75
CA PRO A 424 -7.59 -12.88 -22.12
C PRO A 424 -8.01 -13.81 -20.98
N ASP A 425 -8.56 -14.99 -21.30
CA ASP A 425 -9.06 -15.99 -20.32
C ASP A 425 -8.10 -16.34 -19.18
N SER A 426 -6.80 -16.26 -19.44
CA SER A 426 -5.77 -16.53 -18.44
C SER A 426 -5.63 -15.42 -17.39
N LEU A 427 -6.03 -14.19 -17.74
CA LEU A 427 -5.82 -12.93 -17.01
C LEU A 427 -7.11 -12.34 -16.42
N LEU A 428 -8.28 -12.64 -17.00
CA LEU A 428 -9.56 -12.08 -16.57
C LEU A 428 -9.91 -12.50 -15.12
N PRO A 429 -10.65 -11.66 -14.38
CA PRO A 429 -11.08 -11.96 -13.02
C PRO A 429 -12.11 -13.09 -13.00
N GLN A 430 -11.94 -14.07 -12.11
CA GLN A 430 -12.75 -15.29 -12.06
C GLN A 430 -13.22 -15.59 -10.65
N LEU A 431 -14.53 -15.78 -10.48
CA LEU A 431 -15.06 -16.55 -9.35
C LEU A 431 -15.11 -18.02 -9.77
N ARG A 432 -14.23 -18.84 -9.20
CA ARG A 432 -14.15 -20.28 -9.48
C ARG A 432 -14.90 -21.03 -8.41
N ILE A 433 -15.96 -21.75 -8.80
CA ILE A 433 -16.78 -22.53 -7.88
C ILE A 433 -16.66 -24.00 -8.23
N THR A 434 -16.29 -24.80 -7.24
CA THR A 434 -16.36 -26.26 -7.27
C THR A 434 -17.51 -26.70 -6.36
N TYR A 435 -18.47 -27.43 -6.90
CA TYR A 435 -19.65 -27.88 -6.19
C TYR A 435 -19.97 -29.35 -6.49
N SER A 436 -20.86 -29.92 -5.67
CA SER A 436 -21.49 -31.23 -5.86
C SER A 436 -23.00 -31.06 -5.80
N LEU A 437 -23.79 -31.91 -6.47
CA LEU A 437 -25.25 -31.86 -6.34
C LEU A 437 -25.71 -32.70 -5.14
N VAL A 438 -26.68 -32.21 -4.35
CA VAL A 438 -27.17 -32.92 -3.14
C VAL A 438 -27.67 -34.34 -3.45
N ASP A 439 -28.26 -34.55 -4.64
CA ASP A 439 -28.72 -35.88 -5.08
C ASP A 439 -27.57 -36.86 -5.35
N GLU A 440 -26.36 -36.35 -5.62
CA GLU A 440 -25.13 -37.14 -5.80
C GLU A 440 -24.42 -37.39 -4.46
N VAL A 441 -24.55 -36.47 -3.50
CA VAL A 441 -23.98 -36.61 -2.15
C VAL A 441 -24.76 -37.62 -1.30
N ASN A 442 -26.08 -37.72 -1.50
CA ASN A 442 -26.95 -38.68 -0.81
C ASN A 442 -27.04 -40.06 -1.51
N GLY A 443 -26.26 -40.29 -2.57
CA GLY A 443 -26.21 -41.56 -3.32
C GLY A 443 -25.57 -42.73 -2.56
N GLY A 444 -25.13 -42.53 -1.31
CA GLY A 444 -24.93 -43.62 -0.37
C GLY A 444 -26.29 -44.07 0.16
N THR A 445 -26.88 -45.09 -0.46
CA THR A 445 -28.11 -45.76 0.00
C THR A 445 -28.11 -45.99 1.53
N PRO A 446 -29.25 -45.79 2.23
CA PRO A 446 -29.35 -45.99 3.67
C PRO A 446 -29.03 -47.41 4.13
#